data_AF-A0A1H0NI34-F1
#
_entry.id   AF-A0A1H0NI34-F1
#
_cell.length_a   1.000
_cell.length_b   1.000
_cell.length_c   1.000
_cell.angle_alpha   90.00
_cell.angle_beta   90.00
_cell.angle_gamma   90.00
#
_symmetry.space_group_name_H-M   'P 1'
#
loop_
_entity.id
_entity.type
_entity.pdbx_description
1 polymer ?
#
loop_
_entity_poly.entity_id
_entity_poly.type
_entity_poly.pdbx_seq_one_letter_code
_entity_poly.pdbx_strand_id
1 'polypeptide(L)'
;MFYIIMFIKSILLEYILIFCHELIHLICSFFLGLKISFFQVIPFTIYKKPNGIGVNIKSGYEPGFTGRLHFNSCRLTSSLDYSKLLKKLRIFLWVGPIFDFTVFIVLFILGVSLKDSLYLTITALIHLGVASMTFFNSDGKYSIGSKEDARIAYALVNAFTLCGNGDVNYETKRIMTDKHVEISQNIDWTFFQVHDLWNFLNNLSFYTYSLCNYLNNDLLSLDDKTEFFMETLITDFDKIKTFDYRQVTKTSSSILLYYIYRKIQYKSFIPDKHVVIEALKYCNSIYYRNLYNYYFNDDNFDFTSCKAYLLTEDNMPMLCHNCPGYSKFFYKLVKLKD
;
A
#
# COMPACT_ATOMS: atom_id res chain seq x y z
N MET A 1 9.19 17.97 38.16
CA MET A 1 10.26 16.98 37.87
C MET A 1 9.73 15.55 37.82
N PHE A 2 9.03 15.05 38.85
CA PHE A 2 8.44 13.70 38.87
C PHE A 2 7.53 13.37 37.66
N TYR A 3 6.54 14.22 37.35
CA TYR A 3 5.65 14.01 36.21
C TYR A 3 6.36 14.04 34.84
N ILE A 4 7.41 14.86 34.70
CA ILE A 4 8.23 14.93 33.47
C ILE A 4 9.00 13.62 33.29
N ILE A 5 9.62 13.10 34.36
CA ILE A 5 10.34 11.82 34.33
C ILE A 5 9.37 10.68 34.00
N MET A 6 8.17 10.66 34.58
CA MET A 6 7.14 9.67 34.24
C MET A 6 6.73 9.73 32.78
N PHE A 7 6.51 10.93 32.24
CA PHE A 7 6.13 11.12 30.84
C PHE A 7 7.23 10.62 29.88
N ILE A 8 8.49 10.99 30.16
CA ILE A 8 9.65 10.51 29.39
C ILE A 8 9.76 8.97 29.43
N LYS A 9 9.61 8.37 30.61
CA LYS A 9 9.59 6.90 30.75
C LYS A 9 8.48 6.26 29.92
N SER A 10 7.30 6.88 29.90
CA SER A 10 6.15 6.36 29.15
C SER A 10 6.38 6.42 27.65
N ILE A 11 6.93 7.52 27.12
CA ILE A 11 7.27 7.65 25.70
C ILE A 11 8.34 6.63 25.30
N LEU A 12 9.39 6.47 26.11
CA LEU A 12 10.48 5.55 25.80
C LEU A 12 9.98 4.09 25.80
N LEU A 13 9.10 3.74 26.75
CA LEU A 13 8.48 2.43 26.78
C LEU A 13 7.57 2.22 25.56
N GLU A 14 6.72 3.18 25.20
CA GLU A 14 5.86 3.09 24.01
C GLU A 14 6.68 2.86 22.74
N TYR A 15 7.80 3.57 22.58
CA TYR A 15 8.69 3.37 21.45
C TYR A 15 9.27 1.94 21.40
N ILE A 16 9.64 1.37 22.56
CA ILE A 16 10.05 -0.04 22.65
C ILE A 16 8.90 -0.98 22.27
N LEU A 17 7.67 -0.69 22.67
CA LEU A 17 6.51 -1.52 22.32
C LEU A 17 6.26 -1.53 20.81
N ILE A 18 6.36 -0.39 20.15
CA ILE A 18 6.26 -0.29 18.68
C ILE A 18 7.35 -1.13 18.00
N PHE A 19 8.58 -1.10 18.52
CA PHE A 19 9.64 -1.97 18.01
C PHE A 19 9.33 -3.46 18.22
N CYS A 20 8.83 -3.83 19.40
CA CYS A 20 8.46 -5.20 19.72
C CYS A 20 7.29 -5.72 18.87
N HIS A 21 6.33 -4.86 18.53
CA HIS A 21 5.23 -5.18 17.61
C HIS A 21 5.78 -5.66 16.26
N GLU A 22 6.63 -4.86 15.63
CA GLU A 22 7.25 -5.18 14.35
C GLU A 22 8.18 -6.39 14.44
N LEU A 23 8.88 -6.55 15.57
CA LEU A 23 9.69 -7.74 15.85
C LEU A 23 8.84 -9.02 15.90
N ILE A 24 7.62 -8.96 16.42
CA ILE A 24 6.73 -10.13 16.49
C ILE A 24 6.25 -10.54 15.10
N HIS A 25 5.98 -9.56 14.22
CA HIS A 25 5.72 -9.82 12.81
C HIS A 25 6.90 -10.49 12.13
N LEU A 26 8.11 -9.97 12.35
CA LEU A 26 9.36 -10.55 11.86
C LEU A 26 9.50 -12.01 12.31
N ILE A 27 9.31 -12.31 13.60
CA ILE A 27 9.35 -13.67 14.15
C ILE A 27 8.28 -14.57 13.51
N CYS A 28 7.02 -14.11 13.48
CA CYS A 28 5.90 -14.85 12.90
C CYS A 28 6.16 -15.19 11.44
N SER A 29 6.74 -14.26 10.68
CA SER A 29 7.05 -14.47 9.27
C SER A 29 8.01 -15.63 9.02
N PHE A 30 9.00 -15.85 9.90
CA PHE A 30 9.90 -17.00 9.82
C PHE A 30 9.15 -18.33 10.01
N PHE A 31 8.26 -18.40 10.99
CA PHE A 31 7.42 -19.59 11.23
C PHE A 31 6.45 -19.87 10.07
N LEU A 32 5.96 -18.81 9.41
CA LEU A 32 5.08 -18.94 8.25
C LEU A 32 5.84 -19.23 6.94
N GLY A 33 7.17 -19.16 6.96
CA GLY A 33 8.04 -19.36 5.79
C GLY A 33 7.97 -18.20 4.80
N LEU A 34 7.62 -16.99 5.23
CA LEU A 34 7.64 -15.79 4.40
C LEU A 34 9.09 -15.27 4.32
N LYS A 35 9.60 -15.09 3.10
CA LYS A 35 11.00 -14.70 2.88
C LYS A 35 11.12 -13.18 2.92
N ILE A 36 11.69 -12.62 3.99
CA ILE A 36 11.85 -11.17 4.14
C ILE A 36 12.97 -10.63 3.24
N SER A 37 12.70 -9.50 2.58
CA SER A 37 13.68 -8.71 1.83
C SER A 37 14.34 -7.64 2.71
N PHE A 38 13.53 -6.88 3.46
CA PHE A 38 14.01 -5.90 4.43
C PHE A 38 13.02 -5.69 5.57
N PHE A 39 13.54 -5.14 6.66
CA PHE A 39 12.86 -4.80 7.91
C PHE A 39 13.25 -3.38 8.30
N GLN A 40 12.29 -2.48 8.42
CA GLN A 40 12.50 -1.10 8.82
C GLN A 40 11.74 -0.84 10.10
N VAL A 41 12.40 -0.28 11.11
CA VAL A 41 11.77 0.32 12.29
C VAL A 41 12.54 1.57 12.62
N ILE A 42 11.90 2.74 12.58
CA ILE A 42 12.57 4.02 12.76
C ILE A 42 13.45 3.99 14.02
N PRO A 43 14.72 4.43 13.97
CA PRO A 43 15.43 5.02 12.82
C PRO A 43 16.19 4.00 11.94
N PHE A 44 16.13 2.72 12.28
CA PHE A 44 16.93 1.68 11.65
C PHE A 44 16.20 1.03 10.47
N THR A 45 16.88 0.94 9.33
CA THR A 45 16.50 0.06 8.23
C THR A 45 17.49 -1.09 8.16
N ILE A 46 17.04 -2.29 8.43
CA ILE A 46 17.79 -3.54 8.30
C ILE A 46 17.38 -4.19 6.98
N TYR A 47 18.31 -4.38 6.06
CA TYR A 47 18.01 -4.94 4.74
C TYR A 47 18.97 -6.06 4.37
N LYS A 48 18.48 -7.03 3.61
CA LYS A 48 19.28 -8.15 3.15
C LYS A 48 20.11 -7.72 1.93
N LYS A 49 21.44 -7.82 2.03
CA LYS A 49 22.38 -7.72 0.90
C LYS A 49 22.71 -9.13 0.38
N PRO A 50 23.19 -9.27 -0.87
CA PRO A 50 23.63 -10.57 -1.40
C PRO A 50 24.61 -11.32 -0.50
N ASN A 51 25.49 -10.60 0.22
CA ASN A 51 26.55 -11.18 1.06
C ASN A 51 26.39 -10.90 2.57
N GLY A 52 25.19 -10.53 3.05
CA GLY A 52 25.00 -10.27 4.48
C GLY A 52 23.79 -9.39 4.82
N ILE A 53 23.81 -8.82 6.02
CA ILE A 53 22.79 -7.89 6.51
C ILE A 53 23.38 -6.48 6.50
N GLY A 54 22.71 -5.54 5.83
CA GLY A 54 23.03 -4.12 5.89
C GLY A 54 22.14 -3.44 6.93
N VAL A 55 22.71 -2.50 7.68
CA VAL A 55 21.95 -1.57 8.53
C VAL A 55 22.19 -0.17 8.00
N ASN A 56 21.11 0.57 7.78
CA ASN A 56 21.17 2.00 7.49
C ASN A 56 20.39 2.76 8.56
N ILE A 57 20.97 3.85 9.06
CA ILE A 57 20.27 4.80 9.91
C ILE A 57 19.73 5.85 8.96
N LYS A 58 18.42 5.82 8.69
CA LYS A 58 17.81 6.88 7.90
C LYS A 58 17.70 8.13 8.76
N SER A 59 18.26 9.23 8.27
CA SER A 59 18.04 10.57 8.83
C SER A 59 16.64 11.13 8.49
N GLY A 60 15.94 10.52 7.53
CA GLY A 60 14.62 10.93 7.06
C GLY A 60 13.49 10.10 7.64
N TYR A 61 12.58 10.77 8.34
CA TYR A 61 11.26 10.26 8.71
C TYR A 61 10.44 9.98 7.45
N GLU A 62 9.89 8.78 7.29
CA GLU A 62 8.81 8.52 6.33
C GLU A 62 7.50 8.98 7.00
N PRO A 63 6.81 10.03 6.48
CA PRO A 63 5.56 10.46 7.09
C PRO A 63 4.53 9.33 7.05
N GLY A 64 4.21 8.79 8.24
CA GLY A 64 3.10 7.84 8.41
C GLY A 64 3.48 6.37 8.61
N PHE A 65 4.77 6.01 8.71
CA PHE A 65 5.18 4.62 9.02
C PHE A 65 6.23 4.57 10.14
N THR A 66 5.91 3.89 11.25
CA THR A 66 6.85 3.66 12.37
C THR A 66 7.71 2.41 12.16
N GLY A 67 7.21 1.46 11.38
CA GLY A 67 7.91 0.26 10.93
C GLY A 67 7.32 -0.31 9.64
N ARG A 68 8.07 -1.19 8.98
CA ARG A 68 7.67 -1.89 7.75
C ARG A 68 8.50 -3.16 7.52
N LEU A 69 7.81 -4.25 7.22
CA LEU A 69 8.39 -5.45 6.64
C LEU A 69 8.12 -5.53 5.14
N HIS A 70 9.11 -6.00 4.38
CA HIS A 70 8.96 -6.32 2.98
C HIS A 70 9.39 -7.74 2.71
N PHE A 71 8.73 -8.39 1.75
CA PHE A 71 8.92 -9.80 1.45
C PHE A 71 9.28 -10.02 -0.02
N ASN A 72 10.06 -11.06 -0.27
CA ASN A 72 10.30 -11.58 -1.60
C ASN A 72 9.00 -12.17 -2.15
N SER A 73 8.85 -12.10 -3.47
CA SER A 73 7.65 -12.57 -4.15
C SER A 73 7.45 -14.06 -3.92
N CYS A 74 6.21 -14.40 -3.63
CA CYS A 74 5.72 -15.76 -3.56
C CYS A 74 5.25 -16.18 -4.94
N ARG A 75 5.83 -17.27 -5.46
CA ARG A 75 5.32 -17.92 -6.66
C ARG A 75 4.03 -18.67 -6.33
N LEU A 76 2.99 -18.46 -7.13
CA LEU A 76 1.79 -19.28 -7.12
C LEU A 76 1.85 -20.31 -8.25
N THR A 77 1.46 -21.55 -7.95
CA THR A 77 1.34 -22.63 -8.96
C THR A 77 -0.08 -23.15 -9.09
N SER A 78 -0.94 -22.87 -8.11
CA SER A 78 -2.36 -23.26 -8.10
C SER A 78 -3.23 -22.28 -7.30
N SER A 79 -4.55 -22.34 -7.49
CA SER A 79 -5.52 -21.61 -6.66
C SER A 79 -5.46 -22.01 -5.18
N LEU A 80 -5.01 -23.24 -4.88
CA LEU A 80 -4.78 -23.68 -3.51
C LEU A 80 -3.62 -22.91 -2.86
N ASP A 81 -2.57 -22.59 -3.62
CA ASP A 81 -1.45 -21.79 -3.11
C ASP A 81 -1.90 -20.38 -2.75
N TYR A 82 -2.80 -19.78 -3.55
CA TYR A 82 -3.42 -18.50 -3.24
C TYR A 82 -4.13 -18.55 -1.88
N SER A 83 -4.99 -19.55 -1.66
CA SER A 83 -5.72 -19.69 -0.39
C SER A 83 -4.79 -19.97 0.80
N LYS A 84 -3.73 -20.78 0.60
CA LYS A 84 -2.72 -21.04 1.63
C LYS A 84 -1.95 -19.77 1.98
N LEU A 85 -1.51 -19.01 0.98
CA LEU A 85 -0.81 -17.74 1.18
C LEU A 85 -1.71 -16.75 1.93
N LEU A 86 -2.94 -16.57 1.48
CA LEU A 86 -3.91 -15.69 2.16
C LEU A 86 -4.11 -16.07 3.63
N LYS A 87 -4.23 -17.37 3.94
CA LYS A 87 -4.32 -17.84 5.33
C LYS A 87 -3.08 -17.47 6.15
N LYS A 88 -1.87 -17.65 5.59
CA LYS A 88 -0.62 -17.25 6.25
C LYS A 88 -0.57 -15.75 6.49
N LEU A 89 -0.92 -14.94 5.48
CA LEU A 89 -0.90 -13.47 5.60
C LEU A 89 -1.90 -12.97 6.64
N ARG A 90 -3.08 -13.60 6.77
CA ARG A 90 -4.01 -13.28 7.85
C ARG A 90 -3.43 -13.57 9.24
N ILE A 91 -2.75 -14.71 9.42
CA ILE A 91 -2.08 -15.05 10.69
C ILE A 91 -0.98 -14.04 10.99
N PHE A 92 -0.15 -13.72 9.98
CA PHE A 92 0.89 -12.71 10.08
C PHE A 92 0.31 -11.38 10.55
N LEU A 93 -0.68 -10.83 9.86
CA LEU A 93 -1.31 -9.56 10.23
C LEU A 93 -1.98 -9.59 11.61
N TRP A 94 -2.53 -10.73 12.04
CA TRP A 94 -3.25 -10.82 13.31
C TRP A 94 -2.33 -10.87 14.54
N VAL A 95 -1.05 -11.24 14.37
CA VAL A 95 -0.13 -11.41 15.52
C VAL A 95 0.22 -10.08 16.20
N GLY A 96 0.33 -8.99 15.44
CA GLY A 96 0.59 -7.64 15.97
C GLY A 96 -0.52 -7.16 16.90
N PRO A 97 -1.79 -7.11 16.45
CA PRO A 97 -2.93 -6.78 17.31
C PRO A 97 -3.07 -7.65 18.58
N ILE A 98 -2.81 -8.96 18.47
CA ILE A 98 -2.81 -9.85 19.65
C ILE A 98 -1.72 -9.43 20.64
N PHE A 99 -0.52 -9.14 20.14
CA PHE A 99 0.58 -8.67 20.96
C PHE A 99 0.23 -7.37 21.67
N ASP A 100 -0.23 -6.36 20.93
CA ASP A 100 -0.56 -5.03 21.48
C ASP A 100 -1.60 -5.13 22.60
N PHE A 101 -2.67 -5.92 22.36
CA PHE A 101 -3.72 -6.10 23.35
C PHE A 101 -3.24 -6.86 24.59
N THR A 102 -2.38 -7.87 24.41
CA THR A 102 -1.79 -8.63 25.53
C THR A 102 -0.89 -7.74 26.38
N VAL A 103 -0.03 -6.94 25.73
CA VAL A 103 0.86 -5.99 26.40
C VAL A 103 0.07 -4.93 27.16
N PHE A 104 -0.99 -4.38 26.55
CA PHE A 104 -1.90 -3.45 27.22
C PHE A 104 -2.41 -4.02 28.55
N ILE A 105 -2.96 -5.25 28.53
CA ILE A 105 -3.50 -5.91 29.73
C ILE A 105 -2.41 -6.07 30.80
N VAL A 106 -1.23 -6.58 30.41
CA VAL A 106 -0.13 -6.84 31.34
C VAL A 106 0.36 -5.53 31.98
N LEU A 107 0.61 -4.49 31.17
CA LEU A 107 1.07 -3.20 31.68
C LEU A 107 0.03 -2.52 32.57
N PHE A 108 -1.25 -2.61 32.20
CA PHE A 108 -2.32 -2.05 32.99
C PHE A 108 -2.43 -2.73 34.35
N ILE A 109 -2.45 -4.07 34.39
CA ILE A 109 -2.51 -4.85 35.64
C ILE A 109 -1.31 -4.55 36.54
N LEU A 110 -0.09 -4.56 36.00
CA LEU A 110 1.12 -4.25 36.76
C LEU A 110 1.10 -2.81 37.29
N GLY A 111 0.67 -1.85 36.45
CA GLY A 111 0.61 -0.44 36.81
C GLY A 111 -0.38 -0.12 37.92
N VAL A 112 -1.54 -0.80 37.96
CA VAL A 112 -2.53 -0.62 39.04
C VAL A 112 -2.20 -1.42 40.31
N SER A 113 -1.44 -2.52 40.20
CA SER A 113 -1.16 -3.41 41.32
C SER A 113 0.12 -3.04 42.10
N LEU A 114 1.09 -2.40 41.46
CA LEU A 114 2.38 -2.08 42.07
C LEU A 114 2.47 -0.61 42.49
N LYS A 115 2.90 -0.38 43.74
CA LYS A 115 3.23 0.95 44.22
C LYS A 115 4.36 1.54 43.35
N ASP A 116 4.27 2.83 43.02
CA ASP A 116 5.22 3.58 42.19
C ASP A 116 5.31 3.19 40.70
N SER A 117 4.35 2.41 40.18
CA SER A 117 4.30 1.97 38.79
C SER A 117 3.26 2.68 37.92
N LEU A 118 2.77 3.85 38.33
CA LEU A 118 1.74 4.62 37.62
C LEU A 118 2.11 4.93 36.15
N TYR A 119 3.40 5.06 35.84
CA TYR A 119 3.87 5.25 34.46
C TYR A 119 3.54 4.05 33.54
N LEU A 120 3.42 2.83 34.07
CA LEU A 120 3.00 1.65 33.30
C LEU A 120 1.52 1.77 32.91
N THR A 121 0.66 2.24 33.82
CA THR A 121 -0.76 2.49 33.50
C THR A 121 -0.90 3.56 32.43
N ILE A 122 -0.14 4.66 32.53
CA ILE A 122 -0.15 5.72 31.51
C ILE A 122 0.33 5.17 30.17
N THR A 123 1.42 4.40 30.15
CA THR A 123 1.91 3.76 28.93
C THR A 123 0.87 2.82 28.35
N ALA A 124 0.21 1.99 29.16
CA ALA A 124 -0.84 1.08 28.70
C ALA A 124 -1.99 1.83 28.00
N LEU A 125 -2.44 2.97 28.55
CA LEU A 125 -3.49 3.77 27.95
C LEU A 125 -3.06 4.45 26.65
N ILE A 126 -1.83 4.97 26.59
CA ILE A 126 -1.25 5.51 25.35
C ILE A 126 -1.17 4.41 24.29
N HIS A 127 -0.62 3.25 24.67
CA HIS A 127 -0.45 2.10 23.79
C HIS A 127 -1.79 1.61 23.25
N LEU A 128 -2.82 1.50 24.08
CA LEU A 128 -4.17 1.12 23.63
C LEU A 128 -4.71 2.09 22.58
N GLY A 129 -4.50 3.39 22.77
CA GLY A 129 -4.89 4.41 21.80
C GLY A 129 -4.20 4.23 20.45
N VAL A 130 -2.87 4.05 20.47
CA VAL A 130 -2.07 3.79 19.26
C VAL A 130 -2.48 2.48 18.59
N ALA A 131 -2.54 1.39 19.35
CA ALA A 131 -2.91 0.05 18.88
C ALA A 131 -4.33 0.00 18.28
N SER A 132 -5.27 0.75 18.85
CA SER A 132 -6.62 0.85 18.28
C SER A 132 -6.60 1.52 16.91
N MET A 133 -5.85 2.61 16.77
CA MET A 133 -5.70 3.29 15.49
C MET A 133 -5.01 2.41 14.44
N THR A 134 -3.97 1.67 14.81
CA THR A 134 -3.27 0.74 13.89
C THR A 134 -4.15 -0.46 13.54
N PHE A 135 -4.95 -0.97 14.47
CA PHE A 135 -5.89 -2.05 14.22
C PHE A 135 -6.90 -1.68 13.10
N PHE A 136 -7.58 -0.55 13.23
CA PHE A 136 -8.62 -0.16 12.27
C PHE A 136 -8.06 0.34 10.93
N ASN A 137 -6.82 0.85 10.90
CA ASN A 137 -6.24 1.43 9.69
C ASN A 137 -5.19 0.54 8.99
N SER A 138 -4.67 -0.50 9.65
CA SER A 138 -3.63 -1.40 9.13
C SER A 138 -3.98 -2.87 9.39
N ASP A 139 -3.34 -3.50 10.37
CA ASP A 139 -3.22 -4.95 10.49
C ASP A 139 -4.56 -5.63 10.76
N GLY A 140 -5.36 -5.05 11.66
CA GLY A 140 -6.72 -5.51 11.96
C GLY A 140 -7.64 -5.41 10.75
N LYS A 141 -7.58 -4.29 10.03
CA LYS A 141 -8.32 -4.08 8.78
C LYS A 141 -7.98 -5.15 7.74
N TYR A 142 -6.71 -5.43 7.48
CA TYR A 142 -6.35 -6.39 6.43
C TYR A 142 -6.56 -7.85 6.86
N SER A 143 -6.37 -8.18 8.13
CA SER A 143 -6.61 -9.53 8.66
C SER A 143 -8.09 -9.92 8.66
N ILE A 144 -8.97 -9.07 9.20
CA ILE A 144 -10.42 -9.28 9.21
C ILE A 144 -11.01 -8.99 7.83
N GLY A 145 -10.70 -7.83 7.26
CA GLY A 145 -11.28 -7.38 6.00
C GLY A 145 -10.95 -8.31 4.83
N SER A 146 -9.78 -8.96 4.81
CA SER A 146 -9.50 -9.97 3.76
C SER A 146 -10.33 -11.24 3.92
N LYS A 147 -10.93 -11.52 5.08
CA LYS A 147 -11.89 -12.62 5.29
C LYS A 147 -13.27 -12.27 4.76
N GLU A 148 -13.65 -11.00 4.86
CA GLU A 148 -14.99 -10.51 4.54
C GLU A 148 -15.11 -9.96 3.12
N ASP A 149 -14.01 -9.47 2.54
CA ASP A 149 -13.98 -8.83 1.23
C ASP A 149 -12.87 -9.40 0.34
N ALA A 150 -13.26 -9.98 -0.80
CA ALA A 150 -12.34 -10.60 -1.73
C ALA A 150 -11.37 -9.59 -2.39
N ARG A 151 -11.74 -8.31 -2.49
CA ARG A 151 -10.87 -7.24 -3.02
C ARG A 151 -9.72 -6.96 -2.08
N ILE A 152 -9.99 -6.94 -0.77
CA ILE A 152 -8.94 -6.78 0.26
C ILE A 152 -8.03 -8.01 0.26
N ALA A 153 -8.60 -9.22 0.14
CA ALA A 153 -7.82 -10.44 -0.02
C ALA A 153 -6.90 -10.42 -1.24
N TYR A 154 -7.43 -9.98 -2.38
CA TYR A 154 -6.66 -9.81 -3.61
C TYR A 154 -5.53 -8.81 -3.44
N ALA A 155 -5.79 -7.63 -2.89
CA ALA A 155 -4.77 -6.62 -2.64
C ALA A 155 -3.64 -7.16 -1.74
N LEU A 156 -4.00 -7.94 -0.70
CA LEU A 156 -3.04 -8.55 0.20
C LEU A 156 -2.16 -9.59 -0.51
N VAL A 157 -2.74 -10.51 -1.28
CA VAL A 157 -1.95 -11.50 -2.04
C VAL A 157 -1.13 -10.82 -3.14
N ASN A 158 -1.69 -9.82 -3.83
CA ASN A 158 -1.03 -9.04 -4.86
C ASN A 158 0.28 -8.40 -4.34
N ALA A 159 0.25 -7.80 -3.16
CA ALA A 159 1.42 -7.19 -2.53
C ALA A 159 2.58 -8.18 -2.26
N PHE A 160 2.28 -9.48 -2.17
CA PHE A 160 3.26 -10.54 -1.91
C PHE A 160 3.60 -11.38 -3.16
N THR A 161 2.97 -11.11 -4.30
CA THR A 161 3.11 -11.92 -5.51
C THR A 161 3.54 -11.09 -6.72
N LEU A 162 2.88 -9.96 -6.99
CA LEU A 162 3.12 -9.14 -8.19
C LEU A 162 3.86 -7.84 -7.88
N CYS A 163 3.53 -7.14 -6.80
CA CYS A 163 4.20 -5.88 -6.46
C CYS A 163 5.54 -6.14 -5.77
N GLY A 164 6.62 -5.55 -6.31
CA GLY A 164 7.91 -5.46 -5.62
C GLY A 164 8.93 -6.55 -5.90
N ASN A 165 8.86 -7.24 -7.03
CA ASN A 165 9.90 -8.17 -7.45
C ASN A 165 10.06 -8.16 -8.97
N GLY A 166 11.14 -8.76 -9.47
CA GLY A 166 11.51 -8.81 -10.89
C GLY A 166 10.47 -9.53 -11.77
N ASP A 167 10.91 -10.54 -12.54
CA ASP A 167 10.01 -11.23 -13.46
C ASP A 167 9.05 -12.15 -12.71
N VAL A 168 7.75 -11.81 -12.76
CA VAL A 168 6.67 -12.68 -12.29
C VAL A 168 6.52 -13.85 -13.27
N ASN A 169 6.50 -15.09 -12.79
CA ASN A 169 6.30 -16.25 -13.65
C ASN A 169 4.87 -16.29 -14.22
N TYR A 170 4.73 -16.89 -15.40
CA TYR A 170 3.46 -16.96 -16.11
C TYR A 170 2.32 -17.57 -15.28
N GLU A 171 2.57 -18.64 -14.51
CA GLU A 171 1.50 -19.25 -13.69
C GLU A 171 0.95 -18.30 -12.63
N THR A 172 1.80 -17.49 -12.00
CA THR A 172 1.33 -16.50 -11.01
C THR A 172 0.49 -15.43 -11.69
N LYS A 173 0.93 -14.95 -12.87
CA LYS A 173 0.15 -13.97 -13.66
C LYS A 173 -1.24 -14.51 -13.98
N ARG A 174 -1.31 -15.75 -14.51
CA ARG A 174 -2.58 -16.40 -14.83
C ARG A 174 -3.50 -16.50 -13.62
N ILE A 175 -3.01 -17.03 -12.50
CA ILE A 175 -3.82 -17.21 -11.27
C ILE A 175 -4.32 -15.86 -10.75
N MET A 176 -3.48 -14.83 -10.77
CA MET A 176 -3.89 -13.50 -10.32
C MET A 176 -4.86 -12.84 -11.30
N THR A 177 -4.72 -13.06 -12.62
CA THR A 177 -5.69 -12.64 -13.62
C THR A 177 -7.04 -13.33 -13.43
N ASP A 178 -7.06 -14.65 -13.24
CA ASP A 178 -8.29 -15.41 -12.98
C ASP A 178 -9.01 -14.86 -11.73
N LYS A 179 -8.25 -14.55 -10.67
CA LYS A 179 -8.81 -13.95 -9.45
C LYS A 179 -9.30 -12.52 -9.65
N HIS A 180 -8.62 -11.70 -10.45
CA HIS A 180 -9.10 -10.37 -10.83
C HIS A 180 -10.47 -10.47 -11.51
N VAL A 181 -10.58 -11.33 -12.53
CA VAL A 181 -11.83 -11.52 -13.29
C VAL A 181 -12.95 -12.04 -12.39
N GLU A 182 -12.69 -13.09 -11.60
CA GLU A 182 -13.67 -13.66 -10.65
C GLU A 182 -14.21 -12.60 -9.68
N ILE A 183 -13.34 -11.79 -9.08
CA ILE A 183 -13.75 -10.75 -8.13
C ILE A 183 -14.51 -9.65 -8.86
N SER A 184 -13.99 -9.19 -10.00
CA SER A 184 -14.57 -8.11 -10.78
C SER A 184 -16.01 -8.43 -11.24
N GLN A 185 -16.24 -9.67 -11.69
CA GLN A 185 -17.56 -10.13 -12.10
C GLN A 185 -18.59 -10.10 -10.96
N ASN A 186 -18.16 -10.30 -9.72
CA ASN A 186 -19.03 -10.31 -8.54
C ASN A 186 -19.20 -8.94 -7.86
N ILE A 187 -18.51 -7.89 -8.33
CA ILE A 187 -18.73 -6.52 -7.82
C ILE A 187 -20.03 -5.98 -8.42
N ASP A 188 -20.93 -5.58 -7.53
CA ASP A 188 -22.12 -4.81 -7.87
C ASP A 188 -21.74 -3.33 -8.08
N TRP A 189 -22.24 -2.79 -9.18
CA TRP A 189 -21.90 -1.46 -9.67
C TRP A 189 -23.06 -0.52 -9.43
N THR A 190 -23.01 0.18 -8.30
CA THR A 190 -23.87 1.34 -8.07
C THR A 190 -23.05 2.62 -8.20
N PHE A 191 -23.67 3.71 -8.66
CA PHE A 191 -23.09 5.06 -8.64
C PHE A 191 -22.51 5.39 -7.26
N PHE A 192 -21.54 6.31 -7.19
CA PHE A 192 -20.94 6.68 -5.90
C PHE A 192 -22.02 7.12 -4.91
N GLN A 193 -22.17 6.34 -3.84
CA GLN A 193 -23.03 6.64 -2.70
C GLN A 193 -22.15 6.88 -1.48
N VAL A 194 -22.30 8.06 -0.87
CA VAL A 194 -21.53 8.46 0.32
C VAL A 194 -21.72 7.48 1.48
N HIS A 195 -22.92 6.93 1.60
CA HIS A 195 -23.26 5.92 2.61
C HIS A 195 -22.57 4.56 2.38
N ASP A 196 -21.99 4.34 1.19
CA ASP A 196 -21.22 3.15 0.85
C ASP A 196 -19.76 3.47 0.47
N LEU A 197 -19.16 4.39 1.22
CA LEU A 197 -17.78 4.81 1.05
C LEU A 197 -16.80 3.62 1.09
N TRP A 198 -17.06 2.63 1.94
CA TRP A 198 -16.17 1.47 2.07
C TRP A 198 -16.06 0.65 0.78
N ASN A 199 -17.21 0.34 0.16
CA ASN A 199 -17.27 -0.38 -1.11
C ASN A 199 -16.57 0.40 -2.22
N PHE A 200 -16.80 1.71 -2.30
CA PHE A 200 -16.11 2.59 -3.24
C PHE A 200 -14.58 2.56 -3.07
N LEU A 201 -14.08 2.67 -1.84
CA LEU A 201 -12.64 2.65 -1.57
C LEU A 201 -11.99 1.31 -1.90
N ASN A 202 -12.69 0.21 -1.66
CA ASN A 202 -12.22 -1.12 -2.01
C ASN A 202 -12.21 -1.31 -3.53
N ASN A 203 -13.22 -0.81 -4.25
CA ASN A 203 -13.24 -0.79 -5.71
C ASN A 203 -12.09 0.06 -6.27
N LEU A 204 -11.92 1.29 -5.79
CA LEU A 204 -10.85 2.17 -6.24
C LEU A 204 -9.48 1.53 -6.06
N SER A 205 -9.22 0.93 -4.90
CA SER A 205 -7.96 0.26 -4.63
C SER A 205 -7.78 -0.96 -5.53
N PHE A 206 -8.80 -1.81 -5.64
CA PHE A 206 -8.77 -3.04 -6.45
C PHE A 206 -8.50 -2.76 -7.92
N TYR A 207 -9.28 -1.87 -8.55
CA TYR A 207 -9.14 -1.59 -9.97
C TYR A 207 -7.89 -0.79 -10.31
N THR A 208 -7.48 0.15 -9.46
CA THR A 208 -6.20 0.85 -9.66
C THR A 208 -5.01 -0.10 -9.56
N TYR A 209 -5.01 -1.02 -8.59
CA TYR A 209 -3.93 -2.01 -8.50
C TYR A 209 -3.92 -2.96 -9.70
N SER A 210 -5.08 -3.47 -10.13
CA SER A 210 -5.15 -4.33 -11.30
C SER A 210 -4.69 -3.60 -12.57
N LEU A 211 -5.10 -2.35 -12.77
CA LEU A 211 -4.63 -1.51 -13.87
C LEU A 211 -3.09 -1.36 -13.87
N CYS A 212 -2.51 -1.02 -12.71
CA CYS A 212 -1.05 -0.90 -12.57
C CYS A 212 -0.34 -2.21 -12.89
N ASN A 213 -0.84 -3.35 -12.38
CA ASN A 213 -0.24 -4.65 -12.64
C ASN A 213 -0.36 -5.05 -14.11
N TYR A 214 -1.48 -4.75 -14.77
CA TYR A 214 -1.64 -4.98 -16.21
C TYR A 214 -0.64 -4.16 -17.03
N LEU A 215 -0.52 -2.86 -16.74
CA LEU A 215 0.48 -1.99 -17.36
C LEU A 215 1.92 -2.46 -17.10
N ASN A 216 2.19 -3.09 -15.95
CA ASN A 216 3.47 -3.70 -15.64
C ASN A 216 3.70 -5.07 -16.30
N ASN A 217 2.73 -5.60 -17.05
CA ASN A 217 2.71 -6.95 -17.60
C ASN A 217 2.75 -8.06 -16.53
N ASP A 218 2.18 -7.82 -15.36
CA ASP A 218 2.06 -8.79 -14.25
C ASP A 218 0.64 -9.38 -14.15
N LEU A 219 -0.32 -8.84 -14.89
CA LEU A 219 -1.60 -9.48 -15.23
C LEU A 219 -1.69 -9.69 -16.75
N LEU A 220 -2.30 -10.78 -17.18
CA LEU A 220 -2.47 -11.13 -18.59
C LEU A 220 -3.60 -10.36 -19.27
N SER A 221 -4.65 -10.02 -18.51
CA SER A 221 -5.80 -9.24 -18.99
C SER A 221 -6.47 -8.51 -17.82
N LEU A 222 -7.34 -7.56 -18.18
CA LEU A 222 -8.28 -6.89 -17.29
C LEU A 222 -9.70 -7.28 -17.67
N ASP A 223 -10.57 -7.45 -16.68
CA ASP A 223 -12.02 -7.51 -16.89
C ASP A 223 -12.55 -6.13 -17.35
N ASP A 224 -13.49 -6.13 -18.30
CA ASP A 224 -14.09 -4.91 -18.90
C ASP A 224 -14.72 -3.99 -17.86
N LYS A 225 -15.20 -4.53 -16.72
CA LYS A 225 -15.71 -3.74 -15.60
C LYS A 225 -14.66 -2.79 -15.02
N THR A 226 -13.36 -3.05 -15.25
CA THR A 226 -12.28 -2.14 -14.87
C THR A 226 -12.42 -0.80 -15.57
N GLU A 227 -12.65 -0.79 -16.89
CA GLU A 227 -12.82 0.45 -17.65
C GLU A 227 -14.11 1.15 -17.24
N PHE A 228 -15.20 0.40 -17.13
CA PHE A 228 -16.49 0.93 -16.68
C PHE A 228 -16.40 1.65 -15.33
N PHE A 229 -15.65 1.08 -14.38
CA PHE A 229 -15.40 1.72 -13.10
C PHE A 229 -14.63 3.02 -13.21
N MET A 230 -13.54 3.02 -13.99
CA MET A 230 -12.69 4.20 -14.14
C MET A 230 -13.44 5.34 -14.84
N GLU A 231 -14.33 5.01 -15.79
CA GLU A 231 -15.23 5.99 -16.40
C GLU A 231 -16.25 6.54 -15.40
N THR A 232 -16.86 5.68 -14.58
CA THR A 232 -17.76 6.11 -13.49
C THR A 232 -17.04 7.00 -12.48
N LEU A 233 -15.80 6.65 -12.12
CA LEU A 233 -14.94 7.41 -11.21
C LEU A 233 -14.68 8.83 -11.74
N ILE A 234 -14.49 8.96 -13.06
CA ILE A 234 -14.32 10.26 -13.73
C ILE A 234 -15.63 11.06 -13.68
N THR A 235 -16.75 10.44 -14.03
CA THR A 235 -18.07 11.11 -14.01
C THR A 235 -18.45 11.61 -12.62
N ASP A 236 -18.16 10.83 -11.57
CA ASP A 236 -18.51 11.16 -10.19
C ASP A 236 -17.41 11.95 -9.45
N PHE A 237 -16.33 12.37 -10.13
CA PHE A 237 -15.17 13.00 -9.47
C PHE A 237 -15.54 14.24 -8.65
N ASP A 238 -16.41 15.10 -9.18
CA ASP A 238 -16.89 16.29 -8.47
C ASP A 238 -17.73 15.93 -7.24
N LYS A 239 -18.55 14.88 -7.31
CA LYS A 239 -19.33 14.41 -6.16
C LYS A 239 -18.40 13.86 -5.07
N ILE A 240 -17.41 13.06 -5.45
CA ILE A 240 -16.42 12.51 -4.50
C ILE A 240 -15.71 13.65 -3.77
N LYS A 241 -15.32 14.72 -4.47
CA LYS A 241 -14.72 15.92 -3.87
C LYS A 241 -15.64 16.58 -2.86
N THR A 242 -16.94 16.73 -3.19
CA THR A 242 -17.92 17.32 -2.28
C THR A 242 -18.14 16.48 -1.02
N PHE A 243 -18.11 15.15 -1.12
CA PHE A 243 -18.52 14.26 -0.04
C PHE A 243 -17.37 13.66 0.79
N ASP A 244 -16.20 13.38 0.20
CA ASP A 244 -14.99 12.99 0.94
C ASP A 244 -13.72 13.53 0.26
N TYR A 245 -13.38 14.78 0.61
CA TYR A 245 -12.20 15.47 0.08
C TYR A 245 -10.87 14.72 0.32
N ARG A 246 -10.82 13.80 1.30
CA ARG A 246 -9.60 13.02 1.63
C ARG A 246 -9.26 12.00 0.54
N GLN A 247 -10.23 11.61 -0.29
CA GLN A 247 -10.01 10.64 -1.37
C GLN A 247 -9.51 11.27 -2.65
N VAL A 248 -9.63 12.60 -2.79
CA VAL A 248 -9.39 13.31 -4.04
C VAL A 248 -7.98 13.02 -4.57
N THR A 249 -6.95 13.06 -3.74
CA THR A 249 -5.57 12.79 -4.19
C THR A 249 -5.40 11.37 -4.77
N LYS A 250 -5.97 10.34 -4.12
CA LYS A 250 -5.86 8.95 -4.60
C LYS A 250 -6.68 8.75 -5.89
N THR A 251 -7.87 9.34 -5.94
CA THR A 251 -8.73 9.34 -7.11
C THR A 251 -8.04 10.02 -8.29
N SER A 252 -7.44 11.19 -8.07
CA SER A 252 -6.69 11.92 -9.11
C SER A 252 -5.55 11.10 -9.70
N SER A 253 -4.71 10.46 -8.86
CA SER A 253 -3.64 9.59 -9.38
C SER A 253 -4.19 8.41 -10.18
N SER A 254 -5.31 7.83 -9.74
CA SER A 254 -5.97 6.73 -10.45
C SER A 254 -6.50 7.16 -11.82
N ILE A 255 -7.14 8.33 -11.91
CA ILE A 255 -7.62 8.92 -13.17
C ILE A 255 -6.46 9.18 -14.15
N LEU A 256 -5.36 9.78 -13.69
CA LEU A 256 -4.19 10.06 -14.53
C LEU A 256 -3.56 8.77 -15.10
N LEU A 257 -3.46 7.72 -14.27
CA LEU A 257 -2.98 6.41 -14.70
C LEU A 257 -3.90 5.76 -15.73
N TYR A 258 -5.22 5.89 -15.56
CA TYR A 258 -6.19 5.41 -16.53
C TYR A 258 -6.11 6.14 -17.87
N TYR A 259 -5.90 7.46 -17.87
CA TYR A 259 -5.67 8.19 -19.11
C TYR A 259 -4.39 7.74 -19.81
N ILE A 260 -3.29 7.52 -19.08
CA ILE A 260 -2.08 6.94 -19.66
C ILE A 260 -2.36 5.58 -20.31
N TYR A 261 -3.11 4.71 -19.63
CA TYR A 261 -3.57 3.44 -20.19
C TYR A 261 -4.35 3.62 -21.50
N ARG A 262 -5.35 4.51 -21.53
CA ARG A 262 -6.12 4.80 -22.75
C ARG A 262 -5.26 5.37 -23.87
N LYS A 263 -4.26 6.19 -23.56
CA LYS A 263 -3.29 6.74 -24.54
C LYS A 263 -2.38 5.66 -25.13
N ILE A 264 -1.95 4.69 -24.32
CA ILE A 264 -1.16 3.53 -24.78
C ILE A 264 -1.99 2.69 -25.75
N GLN A 265 -3.26 2.41 -25.42
CA GLN A 265 -4.14 1.63 -26.29
C GLN A 265 -4.54 2.37 -27.57
N TYR A 266 -4.88 3.65 -27.43
CA TYR A 266 -5.39 4.50 -28.50
C TYR A 266 -4.52 5.75 -28.59
N LYS A 267 -3.55 5.75 -29.51
CA LYS A 267 -2.60 6.88 -29.68
C LYS A 267 -3.30 8.23 -29.90
N SER A 268 -4.49 8.23 -30.51
CA SER A 268 -5.31 9.42 -30.76
C SER A 268 -6.20 9.83 -29.57
N PHE A 269 -6.17 9.10 -28.45
CA PHE A 269 -6.96 9.43 -27.27
C PHE A 269 -6.59 10.81 -26.73
N ILE A 270 -7.62 11.62 -26.47
CA ILE A 270 -7.53 12.94 -25.86
C ILE A 270 -8.52 12.95 -24.68
N PRO A 271 -8.03 13.13 -23.44
CA PRO A 271 -8.89 13.19 -22.26
C PRO A 271 -9.67 14.51 -22.20
N ASP A 272 -10.75 14.52 -21.41
CA ASP A 272 -11.49 15.74 -21.09
C ASP A 272 -10.59 16.75 -20.36
N LYS A 273 -10.44 17.95 -20.94
CA LYS A 273 -9.56 19.00 -20.41
C LYS A 273 -9.95 19.44 -19.00
N HIS A 274 -11.24 19.55 -18.70
CA HIS A 274 -11.72 19.98 -17.38
C HIS A 274 -11.33 18.95 -16.31
N VAL A 275 -11.58 17.67 -16.59
CA VAL A 275 -11.23 16.58 -15.66
C VAL A 275 -9.71 16.51 -15.42
N VAL A 276 -8.91 16.67 -16.48
CA VAL A 276 -7.45 16.68 -16.38
C VAL A 276 -6.94 17.82 -15.51
N ILE A 277 -7.44 19.04 -15.72
CA ILE A 277 -7.03 20.21 -14.94
C ILE A 277 -7.29 19.96 -13.45
N GLU A 278 -8.48 19.46 -13.10
CA GLU A 278 -8.82 19.17 -11.72
C GLU A 278 -7.99 18.00 -11.16
N ALA A 279 -7.81 16.91 -11.90
CA ALA A 279 -6.99 15.77 -11.46
C ALA A 279 -5.52 16.17 -11.23
N LEU A 280 -4.92 16.96 -12.12
CA LEU A 280 -3.55 17.46 -11.95
C LEU A 280 -3.42 18.39 -10.75
N LYS A 281 -4.41 19.27 -10.51
CA LYS A 281 -4.46 20.18 -9.37
C LYS A 281 -4.39 19.43 -8.03
N TYR A 282 -5.13 18.33 -7.89
CA TYR A 282 -5.22 17.57 -6.63
C TYR A 282 -4.25 16.38 -6.51
N CYS A 283 -3.54 16.00 -7.58
CA CYS A 283 -2.47 15.02 -7.53
C CYS A 283 -1.24 15.62 -6.85
N ASN A 284 -0.97 15.32 -5.59
CA ASN A 284 0.15 15.93 -4.83
C ASN A 284 1.54 15.40 -5.21
N SER A 285 1.64 14.41 -6.11
CA SER A 285 2.91 13.85 -6.55
C SER A 285 3.40 14.49 -7.84
N ILE A 286 4.56 15.15 -7.77
CA ILE A 286 5.25 15.73 -8.94
C ILE A 286 5.56 14.63 -9.96
N TYR A 287 5.97 13.45 -9.50
CA TYR A 287 6.28 12.31 -10.37
C TYR A 287 5.08 11.92 -11.25
N TYR A 288 3.90 11.71 -10.67
CA TYR A 288 2.70 11.36 -11.45
C TYR A 288 2.25 12.47 -12.40
N ARG A 289 2.45 13.76 -12.04
CA ARG A 289 2.18 14.88 -12.95
C ARG A 289 3.13 14.88 -14.15
N ASN A 290 4.42 14.69 -13.92
CA ASN A 290 5.43 14.59 -14.99
C ASN A 290 5.20 13.37 -15.87
N LEU A 291 4.82 12.25 -15.28
CA LEU A 291 4.46 11.04 -16.01
C LEU A 291 3.25 11.29 -16.92
N TYR A 292 2.20 11.96 -16.44
CA TYR A 292 1.08 12.35 -17.29
C TYR A 292 1.52 13.27 -18.43
N ASN A 293 2.28 14.32 -18.13
CA ASN A 293 2.77 15.27 -19.15
C ASN A 293 3.61 14.56 -20.22
N TYR A 294 4.44 13.59 -19.81
CA TYR A 294 5.23 12.78 -20.72
C TYR A 294 4.37 12.05 -21.74
N TYR A 295 3.13 11.65 -21.44
CA TYR A 295 2.25 10.99 -22.42
C TYR A 295 1.44 11.93 -23.32
N PHE A 296 1.14 13.14 -22.87
CA PHE A 296 0.09 13.99 -23.47
C PHE A 296 0.52 15.36 -24.00
N ASN A 297 1.74 15.85 -23.70
CA ASN A 297 2.20 17.15 -24.19
C ASN A 297 3.23 16.96 -25.31
N ASP A 298 2.96 17.40 -26.54
CA ASP A 298 3.85 17.15 -27.68
C ASP A 298 4.68 18.36 -28.18
N ASP A 299 4.33 19.62 -27.87
CA ASP A 299 4.88 20.75 -28.68
C ASP A 299 5.90 21.71 -28.00
N ASN A 300 5.98 21.78 -26.66
CA ASN A 300 6.91 22.67 -25.94
C ASN A 300 7.54 22.01 -24.70
N PHE A 301 7.41 20.68 -24.61
CA PHE A 301 7.85 19.92 -23.45
C PHE A 301 9.26 19.40 -23.70
N ASP A 302 10.19 19.67 -22.78
CA ASP A 302 11.51 19.06 -22.82
C ASP A 302 11.38 17.57 -22.43
N PHE A 303 11.04 16.77 -23.43
CA PHE A 303 10.87 15.33 -23.31
C PHE A 303 12.13 14.63 -22.79
N THR A 304 13.31 15.10 -23.19
CA THR A 304 14.58 14.50 -22.78
C THR A 304 14.81 14.71 -21.29
N SER A 305 14.64 15.94 -20.81
CA SER A 305 14.76 16.24 -19.38
C SER A 305 13.66 15.59 -18.55
N CYS A 306 12.43 15.53 -19.06
CA CYS A 306 11.35 14.83 -18.37
C CYS A 306 11.60 13.32 -18.30
N LYS A 307 12.01 12.69 -19.39
CA LYS A 307 12.36 11.26 -19.41
C LYS A 307 13.51 10.97 -18.43
N ALA A 308 14.55 11.80 -18.44
CA ALA A 308 15.64 11.69 -17.48
C ALA A 308 15.13 11.82 -16.04
N TYR A 309 14.26 12.80 -15.75
CA TYR A 309 13.62 12.95 -14.46
C TYR A 309 12.85 11.69 -14.04
N LEU A 310 12.04 11.12 -14.93
CA LEU A 310 11.19 9.96 -14.66
C LEU A 310 11.99 8.65 -14.47
N LEU A 311 13.17 8.55 -15.07
CA LEU A 311 14.05 7.37 -14.95
C LEU A 311 14.98 7.43 -13.72
N THR A 312 15.12 8.58 -13.08
CA THR A 312 15.89 8.72 -11.84
C THR A 312 15.09 8.19 -10.65
N GLU A 313 15.60 7.16 -9.97
CA GLU A 313 14.91 6.49 -8.87
C GLU A 313 14.60 7.42 -7.68
N ASP A 314 15.50 8.35 -7.36
CA ASP A 314 15.30 9.34 -6.27
C ASP A 314 14.12 10.30 -6.50
N ASN A 315 13.65 10.42 -7.74
CA ASN A 315 12.48 11.22 -8.09
C ASN A 315 11.17 10.44 -8.00
N MET A 316 11.23 9.10 -7.93
CA MET A 316 10.06 8.24 -7.85
C MET A 316 9.35 8.39 -6.50
N PRO A 317 8.11 7.91 -6.35
CA PRO A 317 7.47 7.85 -5.04
C PRO A 317 8.35 7.11 -4.04
N MET A 318 8.47 7.66 -2.82
CA MET A 318 9.39 7.19 -1.76
C MET A 318 9.32 5.69 -1.46
N LEU A 319 8.15 5.07 -1.67
CA LEU A 319 7.95 3.62 -1.58
C LEU A 319 8.94 2.82 -2.45
N CYS A 320 9.42 3.38 -3.57
CA CYS A 320 10.37 2.74 -4.48
C CYS A 320 11.78 2.67 -3.92
N HIS A 321 12.21 3.68 -3.16
CA HIS A 321 13.61 3.82 -2.75
C HIS A 321 14.11 2.67 -1.86
N ASN A 322 13.20 1.99 -1.16
CA ASN A 322 13.56 0.92 -0.23
C ASN A 322 13.04 -0.45 -0.67
N CYS A 323 12.17 -0.52 -1.69
CA CYS A 323 11.49 -1.74 -2.07
C CYS A 323 11.99 -2.18 -3.45
N PRO A 324 12.92 -3.15 -3.52
CA PRO A 324 13.39 -3.69 -4.79
C PRO A 324 12.22 -4.00 -5.72
N GLY A 325 12.31 -3.66 -7.00
CA GLY A 325 11.27 -3.97 -7.98
C GLY A 325 10.03 -3.07 -7.95
N TYR A 326 9.82 -2.19 -6.96
CA TYR A 326 8.72 -1.21 -7.01
C TYR A 326 8.93 -0.17 -8.13
N SER A 327 10.18 0.13 -8.47
CA SER A 327 10.54 1.00 -9.59
C SER A 327 10.26 0.38 -10.96
N LYS A 328 10.10 -0.95 -11.06
CA LYS A 328 9.84 -1.70 -12.31
C LYS A 328 8.65 -1.12 -13.08
N PHE A 329 7.54 -0.87 -12.39
CA PHE A 329 6.32 -0.33 -12.98
C PHE A 329 6.57 1.02 -13.65
N PHE A 330 7.24 1.93 -12.95
CA PHE A 330 7.53 3.26 -13.46
C PHE A 330 8.49 3.24 -14.64
N TYR A 331 9.54 2.43 -14.57
CA TYR A 331 10.42 2.19 -15.71
C TYR A 331 9.66 1.61 -16.91
N LYS A 332 8.74 0.67 -16.67
CA LYS A 332 7.95 0.05 -17.72
C LYS A 332 7.03 1.05 -18.40
N LEU A 333 6.37 1.91 -17.63
CA LEU A 333 5.54 2.98 -18.19
C LEU A 333 6.36 3.90 -19.11
N VAL A 334 7.49 4.44 -18.65
CA VAL A 334 8.32 5.31 -19.52
C VAL A 334 8.67 4.61 -20.84
N LYS A 335 9.01 3.31 -20.79
CA LYS A 335 9.32 2.50 -21.98
C LYS A 335 8.13 2.17 -22.88
N LEU A 336 6.89 2.26 -22.39
CA LEU A 336 5.68 1.96 -23.19
C LEU A 336 5.28 3.12 -24.11
N LYS A 337 5.81 4.33 -23.88
CA LYS A 337 5.62 5.47 -24.79
C LYS A 337 6.59 5.43 -25.97
N ASP A 338 7.84 5.01 -25.72
CA ASP A 338 8.85 4.77 -26.76
C ASP A 338 8.38 3.67 -27.73
#